data_AF-A0A833PE65-F1
#
_entry.id   AF-A0A833PE65-F1
#
_cell.length_a   1.000
_cell.length_b   1.000
_cell.length_c   1.000
_cell.angle_alpha   90.00
_cell.angle_beta   90.00
_cell.angle_gamma   90.00
#
_symmetry.space_group_name_H-M   'P 1'
#
loop_
_entity.id
_entity.type
_entity.pdbx_description
1 polymer ?
#
loop_
_entity_poly.entity_id
_entity_poly.type
_entity_poly.pdbx_seq_one_letter_code
_entity_poly.pdbx_strand_id
1 'polypeptide(L)'
;MEQYNYWVILYSIIFSVLIASLSLNSTTWIKDKFNKILAFFVFTGLYSLTLSYFFGKAFIGYTQQERLYTFIFDGYRHHLFHGNIYLILTCILFFILTIRLLRKRRAAACS
;
A
#
# COMPACT_ATOMS: atom_id res chain seq x y z
N MET A 1 5.86 -0.08 -28.88
CA MET A 1 4.88 -0.39 -27.81
C MET A 1 5.43 -1.42 -26.80
N GLU A 2 6.08 -2.50 -27.25
CA GLU A 2 6.62 -3.53 -26.33
C GLU A 2 7.63 -3.00 -25.31
N GLN A 3 8.57 -2.15 -25.74
CA GLN A 3 9.57 -1.56 -24.83
C GLN A 3 8.93 -0.63 -23.79
N TYR A 4 7.88 0.12 -24.16
CA TYR A 4 7.15 0.98 -23.22
C TYR A 4 6.46 0.15 -22.14
N ASN A 5 5.73 -0.90 -22.55
CA ASN A 5 5.05 -1.80 -21.61
C ASN A 5 6.03 -2.52 -20.68
N TYR A 6 7.19 -2.93 -21.19
CA TYR A 6 8.24 -3.53 -20.37
C TYR A 6 8.66 -2.60 -19.22
N TRP A 7 8.95 -1.34 -19.53
CA TRP A 7 9.36 -0.36 -18.51
C TRP A 7 8.23 -0.05 -17.52
N VAL A 8 6.98 0.03 -17.98
CA VAL A 8 5.81 0.23 -17.10
C VAL A 8 5.68 -0.93 -16.11
N ILE A 9 5.81 -2.18 -16.57
CA ILE A 9 5.75 -3.37 -15.71
C ILE A 9 6.91 -3.36 -14.71
N LEU A 10 8.13 -3.09 -15.15
CA LEU A 10 9.30 -3.02 -14.27
C LEU A 10 9.08 -1.97 -13.17
N TYR A 11 8.55 -0.80 -13.53
CA TYR A 11 8.28 0.27 -12.57
C TYR A 11 7.18 -0.10 -11.58
N SER A 12 6.13 -0.78 -12.04
CA SER A 12 5.09 -1.36 -11.17
C SER A 12 5.66 -2.37 -10.15
N ILE A 13 6.57 -3.24 -10.59
CA ILE A 13 7.25 -4.20 -9.70
C ILE A 13 8.07 -3.46 -8.66
N ILE A 14 8.84 -2.44 -9.07
CA ILE A 14 9.64 -1.61 -8.16
C ILE A 14 8.74 -0.95 -7.11
N PHE A 15 7.61 -0.35 -7.49
CA PHE A 15 6.66 0.22 -6.54
C PHE A 15 6.11 -0.84 -5.56
N SER A 16 5.78 -2.02 -6.06
CA SER A 16 5.26 -3.11 -5.23
C SER A 16 6.30 -3.56 -4.20
N VAL A 17 7.56 -3.74 -4.61
CA VAL A 17 8.66 -4.11 -3.72
C VAL A 17 8.95 -3.02 -2.69
N LEU A 18 8.91 -1.75 -3.09
CA LEU A 18 9.09 -0.61 -2.18
C LEU A 18 8.01 -0.58 -1.10
N ILE A 19 6.73 -0.67 -1.49
CA ILE A 19 5.61 -0.70 -0.55
C ILE A 19 5.74 -1.90 0.40
N ALA A 20 6.05 -3.08 -0.12
CA ALA A 20 6.23 -4.28 0.69
C ALA A 20 7.41 -4.13 1.67
N SER A 21 8.55 -3.60 1.22
CA SER A 21 9.74 -3.41 2.04
C SER A 21 9.49 -2.42 3.18
N LEU A 22 8.82 -1.31 2.88
CA LEU A 22 8.47 -0.30 3.87
C LEU A 22 7.48 -0.87 4.90
N SER A 23 6.50 -1.66 4.45
CA SER A 23 5.53 -2.33 5.31
C SER A 23 6.19 -3.38 6.21
N LEU A 24 7.13 -4.17 5.68
CA LEU A 24 7.93 -5.08 6.48
C LEU A 24 8.71 -4.33 7.55
N ASN A 25 9.35 -3.22 7.19
CA ASN A 25 10.11 -2.41 8.13
C ASN A 25 9.22 -1.89 9.27
N SER A 26 8.03 -1.38 8.97
CA SER A 26 7.08 -0.87 9.97
C SER A 26 6.48 -1.96 10.88
N THR A 27 6.54 -3.22 10.49
CA THR A 27 6.03 -4.34 11.31
C THR A 27 7.09 -5.04 12.15
N THR A 28 8.37 -4.69 12.00
CA THR A 28 9.48 -5.34 12.72
C THR A 28 9.36 -5.24 14.25
N TRP A 29 8.70 -4.19 14.76
CA TRP A 29 8.54 -3.88 16.18
C TRP A 29 7.40 -4.69 16.84
N ILE A 30 6.58 -5.40 16.06
CA ILE A 30 5.41 -6.13 16.56
C ILE A 30 5.82 -7.56 16.94
N LYS A 31 5.77 -7.88 18.23
CA LYS A 31 6.15 -9.20 18.77
C LYS A 31 5.15 -10.32 18.41
N ASP A 32 3.86 -10.00 18.40
CA ASP A 32 2.80 -10.98 18.13
C ASP A 32 2.72 -11.32 16.63
N LYS A 33 2.90 -12.59 16.28
CA LYS A 33 2.95 -13.06 14.88
C LYS A 33 1.67 -12.73 14.10
N PHE A 34 0.50 -12.86 14.73
CA PHE A 34 -0.78 -12.57 14.07
C PHE A 34 -0.94 -11.07 13.84
N ASN A 35 -0.67 -10.25 14.85
CA ASN A 35 -0.73 -8.79 14.71
C ASN A 35 0.33 -8.28 13.73
N LYS A 36 1.48 -8.95 13.62
CA LYS A 36 2.54 -8.60 12.66
C LYS A 36 2.06 -8.79 11.22
N ILE A 37 1.43 -9.92 10.92
CA ILE A 37 0.87 -10.19 9.59
C ILE A 37 -0.27 -9.21 9.28
N LEU A 38 -1.22 -9.01 10.22
CA LEU A 38 -2.30 -8.04 9.99
C LEU A 38 -1.77 -6.63 9.78
N ALA A 39 -0.83 -6.19 10.61
CA ALA A 39 -0.22 -4.88 10.48
C ALA A 39 0.53 -4.73 9.16
N PHE A 40 1.14 -5.79 8.64
CA PHE A 40 1.82 -5.75 7.35
C PHE A 40 0.85 -5.36 6.23
N PHE A 41 -0.29 -6.04 6.15
CA PHE A 41 -1.33 -5.72 5.16
C PHE A 41 -2.00 -4.35 5.37
N VAL A 42 -2.06 -3.88 6.62
CA VAL A 42 -2.53 -2.53 6.94
C VAL A 42 -1.53 -1.49 6.43
N PHE A 43 -0.23 -1.68 6.70
CA PHE A 43 0.82 -0.74 6.26
C PHE A 43 0.97 -0.70 4.74
N THR A 44 0.88 -1.83 4.04
CA THR A 44 0.92 -1.86 2.57
C THR A 44 -0.21 -1.01 1.99
N GLY A 45 -1.41 -1.11 2.56
CA GLY A 45 -2.55 -0.28 2.14
C GLY A 45 -2.40 1.20 2.51
N LEU A 46 -1.87 1.53 3.69
CA LEU A 46 -1.58 2.92 4.07
C LEU A 46 -0.55 3.56 3.15
N TYR A 47 0.52 2.85 2.80
CA TYR A 47 1.54 3.36 1.88
C TYR A 47 1.02 3.46 0.45
N SER A 48 0.21 2.49 0.00
CA SER A 48 -0.50 2.58 -1.28
C SER A 48 -1.39 3.83 -1.33
N LEU A 49 -2.20 4.09 -0.30
CA LEU A 49 -3.03 5.30 -0.19
C LEU A 49 -2.21 6.59 -0.20
N THR A 50 -1.09 6.59 0.52
CA THR A 50 -0.17 7.73 0.56
C THR A 50 0.35 8.02 -0.84
N LEU A 51 0.80 6.98 -1.57
CA LEU A 51 1.24 7.10 -2.96
C LEU A 51 0.09 7.58 -3.86
N SER A 52 -1.14 7.08 -3.68
CA SER A 52 -2.33 7.57 -4.41
C SER A 52 -2.53 9.06 -4.26
N TYR A 53 -2.36 9.59 -3.05
CA TYR A 53 -2.48 11.02 -2.79
C TYR A 53 -1.38 11.83 -3.50
N PHE A 54 -0.12 11.39 -3.43
CA PHE A 54 0.99 12.08 -4.10
C PHE A 54 0.89 12.00 -5.63
N PHE A 55 0.60 10.83 -6.19
CA PHE A 55 0.44 10.62 -7.63
C PHE A 55 -0.90 11.15 -8.18
N GLY A 56 -1.86 11.51 -7.32
CA GLY A 56 -3.04 12.27 -7.72
C GLY A 56 -2.69 13.63 -8.34
N LYS A 57 -1.55 14.23 -7.97
CA LYS A 57 -1.03 15.43 -8.67
C LYS A 57 -0.42 15.08 -10.03
N ALA A 58 0.23 13.93 -10.15
CA ALA A 58 0.77 13.44 -11.42
C ALA A 58 -0.35 13.08 -12.43
N PHE A 59 -1.56 12.77 -11.95
CA PHE A 59 -2.74 12.59 -12.80
C PHE A 59 -3.06 13.84 -13.63
N ILE A 60 -2.79 15.05 -13.13
CA ILE A 60 -3.00 16.30 -13.88
C ILE A 60 -2.05 16.33 -15.09
N GLY A 61 -0.77 15.99 -14.92
CA GLY A 61 0.19 15.87 -16.02
C GLY A 61 -0.14 14.71 -16.99
N TYR A 62 -0.71 13.61 -16.47
CA TYR A 62 -1.24 12.52 -17.30
C TYR A 62 -2.38 12.99 -18.21
N THR A 63 -3.32 13.80 -17.70
CA THR A 63 -4.42 14.35 -18.51
C THR A 63 -3.93 15.30 -19.61
N GLN A 64 -2.75 15.88 -19.44
CA GLN A 64 -2.07 16.72 -20.43
C GLN A 64 -1.24 15.89 -21.45
N GLN A 65 -1.29 14.55 -21.37
CA GLN A 65 -0.55 13.62 -22.23
C GLN A 65 0.97 13.82 -22.23
N GLU A 66 1.52 14.40 -21.17
CA GLU A 66 2.96 14.54 -21.04
C GLU A 66 3.59 13.15 -20.85
N ARG A 67 4.45 12.74 -21.80
CA ARG A 67 4.99 11.36 -21.87
C ARG A 67 5.54 10.84 -20.54
N LEU A 68 6.24 11.67 -19.79
CA LEU A 68 6.87 11.29 -18.53
C LEU A 68 5.83 11.06 -17.42
N TYR A 69 4.81 11.92 -17.33
CA TYR A 69 3.74 11.76 -16.36
C TYR A 69 2.85 10.56 -16.68
N THR A 70 2.60 10.30 -17.97
CA THR A 70 1.89 9.09 -18.41
C THR A 70 2.63 7.81 -18.04
N PHE A 71 3.93 7.77 -18.30
CA PHE A 71 4.76 6.63 -17.92
C PHE A 71 4.73 6.35 -16.40
N ILE A 72 4.89 7.39 -15.59
CA ILE A 72 4.89 7.28 -14.12
C ILE A 72 3.51 6.85 -13.61
N PHE A 73 2.44 7.43 -14.14
CA PHE A 73 1.08 7.13 -13.71
C PHE A 73 0.66 5.71 -14.09
N ASP A 74 1.01 5.23 -15.27
CA ASP A 74 0.74 3.84 -15.70
C ASP A 74 1.48 2.83 -14.84
N GLY A 75 2.76 3.09 -14.54
CA GLY A 75 3.56 2.24 -13.65
C GLY A 75 3.02 2.22 -12.22
N TYR A 76 2.60 3.38 -11.71
CA TYR A 76 1.91 3.48 -10.43
C TYR A 76 0.58 2.71 -10.44
N ARG A 77 -0.27 2.87 -11.44
CA ARG A 77 -1.60 2.23 -11.45
C ARG A 77 -1.56 0.70 -11.49
N HIS A 78 -0.47 0.11 -12.00
CA HIS A 78 -0.33 -1.33 -12.15
C HIS A 78 0.35 -2.03 -10.96
N HIS A 79 0.70 -1.33 -9.88
CA HIS A 79 1.35 -1.98 -8.73
C HIS A 79 0.37 -2.92 -7.97
N LEU A 80 0.91 -3.96 -7.31
CA LEU A 80 0.14 -5.06 -6.71
C LEU A 80 -0.88 -4.63 -5.63
N PHE A 81 -0.63 -3.49 -4.99
CA PHE A 81 -1.43 -2.95 -3.88
C PHE A 81 -2.34 -1.81 -4.31
N HIS A 82 -2.56 -1.64 -5.62
CA HIS A 82 -3.43 -0.62 -6.18
C HIS A 82 -4.89 -1.10 -6.29
N GLY A 83 -5.81 -0.14 -6.23
CA GLY A 83 -7.22 -0.36 -6.56
C GLY A 83 -8.17 -0.45 -5.37
N ASN A 84 -9.45 -0.25 -5.66
CA ASN A 84 -10.51 -0.14 -4.66
C ASN A 84 -10.72 -1.44 -3.87
N ILE A 85 -10.52 -2.60 -4.50
CA ILE A 85 -10.64 -3.90 -3.84
C ILE A 85 -9.59 -4.02 -2.73
N TYR A 86 -8.34 -3.64 -3.03
CA TYR A 86 -7.26 -3.68 -2.05
C TYR A 86 -7.52 -2.69 -0.90
N LEU A 87 -8.03 -1.50 -1.22
CA LEU A 87 -8.43 -0.49 -0.23
C LEU A 87 -9.49 -1.01 0.75
N ILE A 88 -10.57 -1.63 0.23
CA ILE A 88 -11.62 -2.23 1.08
C ILE A 88 -11.04 -3.32 1.98
N LEU A 89 -10.18 -4.19 1.42
CA LEU A 89 -9.50 -5.23 2.18
C LEU A 89 -8.61 -4.66 3.28
N THR A 90 -7.82 -3.61 3.00
CA THR A 90 -7.03 -2.89 3.99
C THR A 90 -7.91 -2.32 5.09
N CYS A 91 -9.04 -1.70 4.76
CA CYS A 91 -9.97 -1.15 5.76
C CYS A 91 -10.50 -2.24 6.70
N ILE A 92 -10.94 -3.39 6.15
CA ILE A 92 -11.43 -4.51 6.95
C ILE A 92 -10.33 -5.02 7.89
N LEU A 93 -9.11 -5.22 7.38
CA LEU A 93 -7.98 -5.69 8.18
C LEU A 93 -7.58 -4.68 9.26
N PHE A 94 -7.67 -3.38 8.97
CA PHE A 94 -7.43 -2.31 9.93
C PHE A 94 -8.44 -2.34 11.09
N PHE A 95 -9.73 -2.53 10.79
CA PHE A 95 -10.76 -2.69 11.83
C PHE A 95 -10.51 -3.92 12.69
N ILE A 96 -10.18 -5.06 12.09
CA ILE A 96 -9.88 -6.31 12.82
C ILE A 96 -8.68 -6.12 13.75
N LEU A 97 -7.59 -5.52 13.24
CA LEU A 97 -6.39 -5.25 14.03
C LEU A 97 -6.69 -4.31 15.20
N THR A 98 -7.45 -3.24 14.94
CA THR A 98 -7.86 -2.26 15.96
C THR A 98 -8.67 -2.91 17.07
N ILE A 99 -9.68 -3.72 16.72
CA ILE A 99 -10.51 -4.46 17.70
C ILE A 99 -9.64 -5.39 18.54
N ARG A 100 -8.69 -6.13 17.94
CA ARG A 100 -7.78 -7.03 18.68
C ARG A 100 -6.90 -6.26 19.65
N LEU A 101 -6.34 -5.13 19.23
CA LEU A 101 -5.50 -4.28 20.09
C LEU A 101 -6.30 -3.71 21.28
N LEU A 102 -7.53 -3.23 21.04
CA LEU A 102 -8.40 -2.72 22.10
C LEU A 102 -8.82 -3.80 23.10
N ARG A 103 -9.17 -5.00 22.62
CA ARG A 103 -9.50 -6.13 23.50
C ARG A 103 -8.31 -6.53 24.39
N LYS A 104 -7.10 -6.63 23.81
CA LYS A 104 -5.89 -6.96 24.57
C LYS A 104 -5.57 -5.91 25.64
N ARG A 105 -5.74 -4.62 25.32
CA ARG A 105 -5.57 -3.52 26.31
C ARG A 105 -6.59 -3.59 27.43
N ARG A 106 -7.86 -3.86 27.14
CA ARG A 106 -8.90 -4.03 28.17
C ARG A 106 -8.64 -5.22 29.08
N ALA A 107 -8.20 -6.35 28.52
CA ALA A 107 -7.87 -7.54 29.32
C ALA A 107 -6.71 -7.28 30.30
N ALA A 108 -5.69 -6.51 29.88
CA ALA A 108 -4.56 -6.14 30.72
C ALA A 108 -4.88 -5.07 31.78
N ALA A 109 -5.98 -4.33 31.62
CA ALA A 109 -6.42 -3.31 32.59
C ALA A 109 -7.33 -3.89 33.69
N CYS A 110 -7.85 -5.12 33.51
CA CYS A 110 -8.70 -5.82 34.48
C CYS A 110 -7.99 -6.97 35.22
N SER A 111 -6.69 -7.18 34.97
CA SER A 111 -5.82 -8.13 35.68
C SER A 111 -4.89 -7.40 36.63
#